data_AF-A0A7X2TKM9-F1
#
_entry.id   AF-A0A7X2TKM9-F1
#
_cell.length_a   1.000
_cell.length_b   1.000
_cell.length_c   1.000
_cell.angle_alpha   90.00
_cell.angle_beta   90.00
_cell.angle_gamma   90.00
#
_symmetry.space_group_name_H-M   'P 1'
#
loop_
_entity.id
_entity.type
_entity.pdbx_description
1 polymer ?
#
loop_
_entity_poly.entity_id
_entity_poly.type
_entity_poly.pdbx_seq_one_letter_code
_entity_poly.pdbx_strand_id
1 'polypeptide(L)' 'MDWNLIFQFTNISRTHATIVYRNGAFAIVDNNATNGTNVNGVAVPAGKERALTGNKTIRLADEEFLFRA' A
#
# COMPACT_ATOMS: atom_id res chain seq x y z
N MET A 1 1.91 -31.47 -9.72
CA MET A 1 0.99 -31.13 -8.61
C MET A 1 1.26 -29.68 -8.36
N ASP A 2 0.45 -28.82 -8.98
CA ASP A 2 0.82 -27.44 -9.17
C ASP A 2 -0.02 -26.61 -8.21
N TRP A 3 0.57 -26.29 -7.06
CA TRP A 3 -0.07 -25.47 -6.03
C TRP A 3 0.06 -24.01 -6.40
N ASN A 4 -0.85 -23.52 -7.26
CA ASN A 4 -1.04 -22.09 -7.46
C ASN A 4 -2.07 -21.58 -6.46
N LEU A 5 -1.59 -21.01 -5.36
CA LEU A 5 -2.43 -20.27 -4.41
C LEU A 5 -2.58 -18.83 -4.92
N ILE A 6 -3.70 -18.55 -5.59
CA ILE A 6 -4.05 -17.20 -6.05
C ILE A 6 -4.91 -16.54 -4.97
N PHE A 7 -4.37 -15.57 -4.25
CA PHE A 7 -5.15 -14.72 -3.36
C PHE A 7 -5.87 -13.65 -4.20
N GLN A 8 -7.19 -13.72 -4.26
CA GLN A 8 -8.02 -12.68 -4.88
C GLN A 8 -8.56 -11.74 -3.80
N PHE A 9 -8.05 -10.51 -3.77
CA PHE A 9 -8.55 -9.47 -2.91
C PHE A 9 -9.52 -8.59 -3.70
N THR A 10 -10.82 -8.82 -3.52
CA THR A 10 -11.87 -8.08 -4.25
C THR A 10 -11.91 -6.60 -3.88
N ASN A 11 -11.43 -6.24 -2.69
CA ASN A 11 -11.46 -4.88 -2.16
C ASN A 11 -10.20 -4.08 -2.47
N ILE A 12 -9.15 -4.73 -2.98
CA ILE A 12 -7.91 -4.07 -3.40
C ILE A 12 -8.00 -3.74 -4.89
N SER A 13 -8.07 -2.45 -5.22
CA SER A 13 -7.96 -1.97 -6.60
C SER A 13 -6.74 -2.56 -7.32
N ARG A 14 -6.88 -2.87 -8.61
CA ARG A 14 -5.81 -3.42 -9.47
C ARG A 14 -4.50 -2.64 -9.40
N THR A 15 -4.61 -1.31 -9.32
CA THR A 15 -3.49 -0.38 -9.09
C THR A 15 -3.78 0.44 -7.84
N HIS A 16 -3.63 -0.16 -6.65
CA HIS A 16 -4.09 0.44 -5.38
C HIS A 16 -3.21 1.60 -4.90
N ALA A 17 -1.92 1.34 -4.76
CA ALA A 17 -0.95 2.31 -4.27
C ALA A 17 0.39 2.10 -4.99
N THR A 18 1.18 3.17 -5.07
CA THR A 18 2.53 3.14 -5.63
C THR A 18 3.53 3.42 -4.51
N ILE A 19 4.52 2.55 -4.34
CA ILE A 19 5.69 2.84 -3.50
C ILE A 19 6.77 3.46 -4.39
N VAL A 20 7.30 4.59 -3.95
CA VAL A 20 8.32 5.36 -4.63
C VAL A 20 9.58 5.39 -3.77
N TYR A 21 10.74 5.14 -4.36
CA TYR A 21 12.03 5.33 -3.70
C TYR A 21 12.84 6.38 -4.45
N ARG A 22 13.15 7.51 -3.79
CA ARG A 22 13.93 8.62 -4.37
C ARG A 22 14.76 9.28 -3.26
N ASN A 23 15.97 9.69 -3.59
CA ASN A 23 16.88 10.41 -2.67
C ASN A 23 17.08 9.72 -1.31
N GLY A 24 17.14 8.38 -1.29
CA GLY A 24 17.35 7.62 -0.06
C GLY A 24 16.10 7.41 0.79
N ALA A 25 14.93 7.87 0.35
CA ALA A 25 13.69 7.80 1.12
C ALA A 25 12.56 7.08 0.36
N PHE A 26 11.74 6.34 1.09
CA PHE A 26 10.52 5.73 0.59
C PHE A 26 9.31 6.63 0.82
N ALA A 27 8.41 6.65 -0.15
CA ALA A 27 7.08 7.24 -0.05
C ALA A 27 6.03 6.27 -0.61
N ILE A 28 4.78 6.45 -0.20
CA ILE A 28 3.63 5.78 -0.75
C ILE A 28 2.63 6.80 -1.28
N VAL A 29 2.04 6.50 -2.42
CA VAL A 29 0.99 7.29 -3.07
C VAL A 29 -0.24 6.41 -3.21
N ASP A 30 -1.37 6.85 -2.70
CA ASP A 30 -2.66 6.22 -3.02
C ASP A 30 -3.04 6.57 -4.46
N ASN A 31 -3.33 5.57 -5.29
CA ASN A 31 -3.63 5.76 -6.71
C ASN A 31 -5.14 6.01 -6.96
N ASN A 32 -5.78 6.74 -6.04
CA ASN A 32 -7.24 6.93 -6.02
C ASN A 32 -7.97 5.58 -5.91
N ALA A 33 -7.51 4.74 -4.99
CA ALA A 33 -8.07 3.42 -4.79
C ALA A 33 -9.50 3.49 -4.23
N THR A 34 -10.37 2.56 -4.63
CA THR A 34 -11.79 2.54 -4.20
C THR A 34 -11.96 2.58 -2.68
N ASN A 35 -11.10 1.86 -1.95
CA ASN A 35 -11.16 1.75 -0.49
C ASN A 35 -9.99 2.44 0.22
N GLY A 36 -9.17 3.18 -0.52
CA GLY A 36 -8.05 3.98 -0.02
C GLY A 36 -6.91 3.20 0.65
N THR A 37 -5.84 3.94 0.90
CA THR A 37 -4.62 3.47 1.56
C THR A 37 -4.42 4.16 2.90
N ASN A 38 -3.98 3.42 3.93
CA ASN A 38 -3.58 3.98 5.22
C ASN A 38 -2.16 3.57 5.60
N VAL A 39 -1.44 4.44 6.32
CA VAL A 39 -0.15 4.14 6.95
C VAL A 39 -0.29 4.36 8.45
N ASN A 40 -0.08 3.31 9.27
CA ASN A 40 -0.32 3.32 10.71
C ASN A 40 -1.70 3.92 11.09
N GLY A 41 -2.76 3.53 10.36
CA GLY A 41 -4.11 4.02 10.59
C GLY A 41 -4.39 5.45 10.12
N VAL A 42 -3.42 6.13 9.50
CA VAL A 42 -3.61 7.47 8.92
C VAL A 42 -3.73 7.38 7.41
N ALA A 43 -4.81 7.94 6.87
CA ALA A 43 -5.07 7.96 5.43
C ALA A 43 -3.93 8.62 4.63
N VAL A 44 -3.62 8.01 3.49
CA VAL A 44 -2.78 8.59 2.44
C VAL A 44 -3.69 9.36 1.49
N PRO A 45 -3.56 10.68 1.36
CA PRO A 45 -4.34 11.43 0.38
C PRO A 45 -4.04 10.95 -1.04
N ALA A 46 -5.08 10.72 -1.85
CA ALA A 46 -4.95 10.27 -3.23
C ALA A 46 -4.04 11.21 -4.05
N GLY A 47 -3.13 10.61 -4.82
CA GLY A 47 -2.20 11.30 -5.71
C GLY A 47 -1.08 12.08 -5.01
N LYS A 48 -0.98 12.04 -3.68
CA LYS A 48 0.08 12.72 -2.91
C LYS A 48 1.02 11.72 -2.27
N GLU A 49 2.31 12.02 -2.32
CA GLU A 49 3.34 11.25 -1.62
C GLU A 49 3.18 11.43 -0.10
N ARG A 50 3.14 10.31 0.62
CA ARG A 50 3.29 10.24 2.07
C ARG A 50 4.56 9.48 2.40
N ALA A 51 5.38 10.03 3.29
CA ALA A 51 6.58 9.35 3.76
C ALA A 51 6.25 7.96 4.33
N LEU A 52 7.04 6.97 3.94
CA LEU A 52 6.93 5.60 4.38
C LEU A 52 8.28 5.17 4.95
N THR A 53 8.36 4.99 6.26
CA THR A 53 9.59 4.56 6.94
C THR A 53 9.47 3.09 7.36
N GLY A 54 10.59 2.45 7.70
CA GLY A 54 10.59 1.04 8.13
C GLY A 54 9.70 0.78 9.35
N ASN A 55 9.21 -0.46 9.47
CA ASN A 55 8.33 -0.94 10.53
C ASN A 55 6.97 -0.22 10.63
N LYS A 56 6.51 0.37 9.53
CA LYS A 56 5.15 0.93 9.40
C LYS A 56 4.19 -0.12 8.89
N THR A 57 2.94 -0.08 9.35
CA THR A 57 1.85 -0.85 8.75
C THR A 57 1.25 -0.06 7.59
N ILE A 58 1.04 -0.74 6.48
CA ILE A 58 0.32 -0.25 5.31
C ILE A 58 -0.98 -1.02 5.25
N ARG A 59 -2.10 -0.33 5.20
CA ARG A 59 -3.41 -0.95 4.99
C ARG A 59 -3.92 -0.59 3.59
N LEU A 60 -4.20 -1.59 2.79
CA LEU A 60 -4.84 -1.47 1.48
C LEU A 60 -6.24 -2.04 1.60
N ALA A 61 -7.27 -1.19 1.55
CA ALA A 61 -8.62 -1.59 1.91
C ALA A 61 -8.69 -2.26 3.31
N ASP A 62 -9.10 -3.52 3.36
CA ASP A 62 -9.25 -4.35 4.54
C ASP A 62 -8.01 -5.21 4.87
N GLU A 63 -6.98 -5.19 4.03
CA GLU A 63 -5.75 -5.96 4.22
C GLU A 63 -4.62 -5.13 4.82
N GLU A 64 -3.89 -5.70 5.78
CA GLU A 64 -2.77 -5.05 6.47
C GLU A 64 -1.43 -5.73 6.16
N PHE A 65 -0.42 -4.91 5.84
CA PHE A 65 0.93 -5.32 5.47
C PHE A 65 1.96 -4.60 6.34
N LEU A 66 3.05 -5.28 6.69
CA LEU A 66 4.19 -4.66 7.36
C LEU A 66 5.25 -4.24 6.32
N PHE A 67 5.61 -2.96 6.32
CA PHE A 67 6.68 -2.46 5.47
C PHE A 67 8.07 -2.65 6.11
N ARG A 68 8.97 -3.30 5.37
CA ARG A 68 10.38 -3.50 5.73
C ARG A 68 11.24 -3.04 4.56
N ALA A 69 12.19 -2.13 4.83
CA ALA A 69 13.12 -1.53 3.88
C ALA A 69 14.55 -1.91 4.24
#